data_AF-A0A926QGH0-F1
#
_entry.id   AF-A0A926QGH0-F1
#
_cell.length_a   1.000
_cell.length_b   1.000
_cell.length_c   1.000
_cell.angle_alpha   90.00
_cell.angle_beta   90.00
_cell.angle_gamma   90.00
#
_symmetry.space_group_name_H-M   'P 1'
#
loop_
_entity.id
_entity.type
_entity.pdbx_description
1 polymer ?
#
loop_
_entity_poly.entity_id
_entity_poly.type
_entity_poly.pdbx_seq_one_letter_code
_entity_poly.pdbx_strand_id
1 'polypeptide(L)'
;MRVQALAAAQKISVPRLYERALTTGGVVASAKLSRIHDELYGVRRLLAIDSNNLNQLARVANATERLEAEAELLATIEHLSKVADRITAVIESLPDSERA
;
A
#
# COMPACT_ATOMS: atom_id res chain seq x y z
N MET A 1 9.80 -27.51 9.83
CA MET A 1 10.76 -26.55 10.42
C MET A 1 10.29 -25.11 10.21
N ARG A 2 10.65 -24.19 11.10
CA ARG A 2 10.20 -22.79 11.12
C ARG A 2 10.39 -22.03 9.80
N VAL A 3 11.47 -22.30 9.07
CA VAL A 3 11.79 -21.65 7.78
C VAL A 3 10.80 -22.04 6.67
N GLN A 4 10.35 -23.29 6.62
CA GLN A 4 9.37 -23.73 5.61
C GLN A 4 8.01 -23.06 5.83
N ALA A 5 7.60 -22.88 7.10
CA ALA A 5 6.37 -22.16 7.43
C ALA A 5 6.43 -20.68 7.01
N LEU A 6 7.59 -20.02 7.20
CA LEU A 6 7.80 -18.63 6.77
C LEU A 6 7.80 -18.49 5.24
N ALA A 7 8.39 -19.43 4.52
CA ALA A 7 8.39 -19.44 3.06
C ALA A 7 6.97 -19.65 2.50
N ALA A 8 6.23 -20.60 3.07
CA ALA A 8 4.84 -20.86 2.70
C ALA A 8 3.91 -19.67 2.97
N ALA A 9 4.06 -19.00 4.11
CA ALA A 9 3.26 -17.81 4.45
C ALA A 9 3.47 -16.66 3.46
N GLN A 10 4.67 -16.55 2.87
CA GLN A 10 5.02 -15.54 1.87
C GLN A 10 4.83 -16.03 0.42
N LYS A 11 4.35 -17.26 0.21
CA LYS A 11 4.18 -17.89 -1.12
C LYS A 11 5.46 -17.89 -1.97
N ILE A 12 6.62 -18.01 -1.33
CA ILE A 12 7.93 -18.08 -2.01
C ILE A 12 8.65 -19.39 -1.68
N SER A 13 9.62 -19.76 -2.51
CA SER A 13 10.48 -20.92 -2.23
C SER A 13 11.43 -20.65 -1.06
N VAL A 14 11.85 -21.70 -0.36
CA VAL A 14 12.85 -21.59 0.74
C VAL A 14 14.16 -20.96 0.25
N PRO A 15 14.72 -21.31 -0.93
CA PRO A 15 15.90 -20.61 -1.46
C PRO A 15 15.69 -19.10 -1.66
N ARG A 16 14.52 -18.70 -2.20
CA ARG A 16 14.18 -17.27 -2.39
C ARG A 16 14.09 -16.54 -1.05
N LEU A 17 13.54 -17.17 -0.02
CA LEU A 17 13.49 -16.60 1.33
C LEU A 17 14.90 -16.36 1.90
N TYR A 18 15.85 -17.28 1.67
CA TYR A 18 17.24 -17.09 2.08
C TYR A 18 17.93 -15.99 1.29
N GLU A 19 17.69 -15.89 -0.02
CA GLU A 19 18.21 -14.80 -0.87
C GLU A 19 17.75 -13.43 -0.34
N ARG A 20 16.46 -13.27 -0.05
CA ARG A 20 15.92 -12.04 0.56
C ARG A 20 16.55 -11.76 1.94
N ALA A 21 16.74 -12.80 2.75
CA ALA A 21 17.32 -12.68 4.08
C ALA A 21 18.75 -12.09 4.08
N LEU A 22 19.51 -12.23 2.98
CA LEU A 22 20.87 -11.68 2.85
C LEU A 22 20.87 -10.14 2.90
N THR A 23 19.82 -9.50 2.39
CA THR A 23 19.73 -8.02 2.32
C THR A 23 18.92 -7.42 3.45
N THR A 24 18.08 -8.21 4.13
CA THR A 24 17.18 -7.73 5.19
C THR A 24 17.69 -8.00 6.61
N GLY A 25 18.86 -8.61 6.78
CA GLY A 25 19.41 -8.98 8.09
C GLY A 25 18.83 -10.27 8.69
N GLY A 26 18.30 -11.17 7.85
CA GLY A 26 17.84 -12.51 8.25
C GLY A 26 16.40 -12.84 7.84
N VAL A 27 16.05 -14.13 7.91
CA VAL A 27 14.76 -14.68 7.44
C VAL A 27 13.54 -14.15 8.20
N VAL A 28 13.69 -13.81 9.49
CA VAL A 28 12.60 -13.23 10.28
C VAL A 28 12.36 -11.77 9.89
N ALA A 29 13.44 -11.02 9.62
CA ALA A 29 13.36 -9.63 9.18
C ALA A 29 12.75 -9.51 7.78
N SER A 30 13.15 -10.38 6.83
CA SER A 30 12.51 -10.45 5.50
C SER A 30 11.03 -10.77 5.62
N ALA A 31 10.65 -11.78 6.41
CA ALA A 31 9.24 -12.11 6.61
C ALA A 31 8.42 -10.96 7.24
N LYS A 32 9.05 -10.14 8.10
CA LYS A 32 8.41 -8.94 8.65
C LYS A 32 8.25 -7.85 7.59
N LEU A 33 9.27 -7.60 6.78
CA LEU A 33 9.24 -6.60 5.72
C LEU A 33 8.21 -6.96 4.63
N SER A 34 8.15 -8.22 4.20
CA SER A 34 7.15 -8.70 3.25
C SER A 34 5.71 -8.45 3.75
N ARG A 35 5.43 -8.68 5.03
CA ARG A 35 4.11 -8.36 5.60
C ARG A 35 3.81 -6.85 5.65
N ILE A 36 4.82 -6.04 5.96
CA ILE A 36 4.66 -4.57 5.95
C ILE A 36 4.38 -4.09 4.53
N HIS A 37 5.10 -4.62 3.53
CA HIS A 37 4.85 -4.36 2.12
C HIS A 37 3.40 -4.69 1.74
N ASP A 38 2.91 -5.89 2.07
CA ASP A 38 1.57 -6.33 1.72
C ASP A 38 0.48 -5.44 2.36
N GLU A 39 0.67 -5.05 3.62
CA GLU A 39 -0.24 -4.12 4.32
C GLU A 39 -0.25 -2.74 3.64
N LEU A 40 0.92 -2.19 3.29
CA LEU A 40 1.02 -0.91 2.60
C LEU A 40 0.35 -0.95 1.22
N TYR A 41 0.49 -2.05 0.48
CA TYR A 41 -0.22 -2.27 -0.78
C TYR A 41 -1.74 -2.33 -0.57
N GLY A 42 -2.20 -2.99 0.49
CA GLY A 42 -3.60 -3.05 0.90
C GLY A 42 -4.17 -1.65 1.19
N VAL A 43 -3.47 -0.87 2.01
CA VAL A 43 -3.86 0.50 2.34
C VAL A 43 -3.90 1.38 1.09
N ARG A 44 -2.89 1.30 0.22
CA ARG A 44 -2.88 2.04 -1.06
C ARG A 44 -4.10 1.70 -1.92
N ARG A 45 -4.50 0.43 -1.95
CA ARG A 45 -5.68 -0.02 -2.71
C ARG A 45 -6.98 0.52 -2.12
N LEU A 46 -7.14 0.49 -0.79
CA LEU A 46 -8.31 1.04 -0.12
C LEU A 46 -8.43 2.55 -0.39
N LEU A 47 -7.31 3.29 -0.29
CA LEU A 47 -7.29 4.71 -0.63
C LEU A 47 -7.70 5.00 -2.07
N ALA A 48 -7.28 4.17 -3.04
CA ALA A 48 -7.70 4.32 -4.42
C ALA A 48 -9.22 4.12 -4.60
N ILE A 49 -9.83 3.21 -3.83
CA ILE A 49 -11.28 3.01 -3.82
C ILE A 49 -11.98 4.24 -3.22
N ASP A 50 -11.48 4.74 -2.09
CA ASP A 50 -12.06 5.90 -1.40
C ASP A 50 -11.96 7.16 -2.27
N SER A 51 -10.83 7.40 -2.94
CA SER A 51 -10.67 8.51 -3.88
C SER A 51 -11.69 8.43 -5.05
N ASN A 52 -11.98 7.22 -5.54
CA ASN A 52 -13.01 7.03 -6.57
C ASN A 52 -14.41 7.33 -6.05
N ASN A 53 -14.71 6.95 -4.80
CA ASN A 53 -16.00 7.24 -4.16
C ASN A 53 -16.17 8.76 -3.94
N LEU A 54 -15.13 9.45 -3.50
CA LEU A 54 -15.15 10.90 -3.33
C LEU A 54 -15.32 11.64 -4.67
N ASN A 55 -14.66 11.18 -5.73
CA ASN A 55 -14.88 11.72 -7.09
C ASN A 55 -16.33 11.50 -7.57
N GLN A 56 -17.02 10.45 -7.15
CA GLN A 56 -18.45 10.27 -7.44
C GLN A 56 -19.31 11.25 -6.63
N LEU A 57 -19.03 11.41 -5.34
CA LEU A 57 -19.72 12.38 -4.49
C LEU A 57 -19.54 13.81 -5.01
N ALA A 58 -18.38 14.15 -5.56
CA ALA A 58 -18.10 15.47 -6.13
C ALA A 58 -18.98 15.73 -7.34
N ARG A 59 -19.06 14.75 -8.25
CA ARG A 59 -19.96 14.84 -9.41
C ARG A 59 -21.43 15.01 -9.01
N VAL A 60 -21.88 14.33 -7.95
CA VAL A 60 -23.24 14.48 -7.43
C VAL A 60 -23.42 15.87 -6.79
N ALA A 61 -22.47 16.35 -5.99
CA ALA A 61 -22.51 17.68 -5.39
C ALA A 61 -22.62 18.77 -6.46
N ASN A 62 -21.81 18.68 -7.51
CA ASN A 62 -21.80 19.60 -8.65
C ASN A 62 -23.14 19.58 -9.40
N ALA A 63 -23.76 18.41 -9.55
CA ALA A 63 -25.09 18.29 -10.17
C ALA A 63 -26.22 18.86 -9.29
N THR A 64 -25.98 19.06 -7.99
CA THR A 64 -26.96 19.59 -7.02
C THR A 64 -26.69 21.05 -6.60
N GLU A 65 -25.74 21.73 -7.24
CA GLU A 65 -25.35 23.13 -6.98
C GLU A 65 -24.89 23.42 -5.54
N ARG A 66 -24.36 22.41 -4.82
CA ARG A 66 -23.82 22.56 -3.46
C ARG A 66 -22.33 22.92 -3.45
N LEU A 67 -22.04 24.17 -3.80
CA LEU A 67 -20.66 24.68 -4.02
C LEU A 67 -19.76 24.62 -2.77
N GLU A 68 -20.29 24.80 -1.55
CA GLU A 68 -19.48 24.72 -0.32
C GLU A 68 -19.01 23.28 -0.05
N ALA A 69 -19.85 22.28 -0.35
CA ALA A 69 -19.52 20.87 -0.21
C ALA A 69 -18.50 20.40 -1.28
N GLU A 70 -18.44 21.06 -2.44
CA GLU A 70 -17.49 20.75 -3.51
C GLU A 70 -16.05 21.10 -3.08
N ALA A 71 -15.84 22.27 -2.50
CA ALA A 71 -14.50 22.72 -2.09
C ALA A 71 -13.89 21.83 -0.99
N GLU A 72 -14.68 21.49 0.04
CA GLU A 72 -14.24 20.58 1.12
C GLU A 72 -13.93 19.17 0.61
N LEU A 73 -14.72 18.70 -0.36
CA LEU A 73 -14.54 17.40 -0.97
C LEU A 73 -13.28 17.34 -1.84
N LEU A 74 -13.03 18.37 -2.65
CA LEU A 74 -11.80 18.49 -3.44
C LEU A 74 -10.56 18.54 -2.55
N ALA A 75 -10.60 19.30 -1.45
CA ALA A 75 -9.51 19.34 -0.46
C ALA A 75 -9.25 17.96 0.18
N THR A 76 -10.32 17.21 0.46
CA THR A 76 -10.22 15.84 0.99
C THR A 76 -9.59 14.88 -0.02
N ILE A 77 -9.99 14.98 -1.30
CA ILE A 77 -9.41 14.18 -2.40
C ILE A 77 -7.91 14.50 -2.57
N GLU A 78 -7.53 15.77 -2.50
CA GLU A 78 -6.12 16.18 -2.58
C GLU A 78 -5.32 15.61 -1.41
N HIS A 79 -5.86 15.66 -0.19
CA HIS A 79 -5.21 15.09 0.99
C HIS A 79 -4.98 13.58 0.85
N LEU A 80 -6.01 12.84 0.40
CA LEU A 80 -5.89 11.40 0.18
C LEU A 80 -4.91 11.04 -0.93
N SER A 81 -4.84 11.85 -1.98
CA SER A 81 -3.83 11.69 -3.04
C SER A 81 -2.42 11.81 -2.47
N LYS A 82 -2.15 12.85 -1.65
CA LYS A 82 -0.86 13.00 -0.96
C LYS A 82 -0.53 11.83 -0.03
N VAL A 83 -1.52 11.25 0.64
CA VAL A 83 -1.32 10.05 1.47
C VAL A 83 -0.96 8.84 0.60
N ALA A 84 -1.66 8.64 -0.53
CA ALA A 84 -1.36 7.56 -1.47
C ALA A 84 0.05 7.69 -2.07
N ASP A 85 0.48 8.91 -2.40
CA ASP A 85 1.83 9.18 -2.90
C ASP A 85 2.90 8.84 -1.85
N ARG A 86 2.67 9.23 -0.59
CA ARG A 86 3.58 8.89 0.52
C ARG A 86 3.69 7.38 0.72
N ILE A 87 2.59 6.64 0.62
CA ILE A 87 2.60 5.17 0.72
C ILE A 87 3.36 4.57 -0.46
N THR A 88 3.16 5.10 -1.67
CA THR A 88 3.88 4.65 -2.86
C THR A 88 5.38 4.88 -2.72
N ALA A 89 5.81 6.05 -2.25
CA ALA A 89 7.22 6.33 -1.99
C ALA A 89 7.82 5.39 -0.92
N VAL A 90 7.08 5.07 0.14
CA VAL A 90 7.53 4.10 1.16
C VAL A 90 7.68 2.71 0.54
N ILE A 91 6.71 2.27 -0.27
CA ILE A 91 6.81 1.01 -1.01
C ILE A 91 8.04 0.99 -1.93
N GLU A 92 8.27 2.07 -2.67
CA GLU A 92 9.41 2.20 -3.58
C GLU A 92 10.76 2.27 -2.85
N SER A 93 10.78 2.71 -1.59
CA SER A 93 11.99 2.70 -0.74
C SER A 93 12.35 1.33 -0.18
N LEU A 94 11.48 0.32 -0.32
CA LEU A 94 11.76 -1.02 0.15
C LEU A 94 12.94 -1.64 -0.63
N PRO A 95 13.70 -2.58 -0.04
CA PRO A 95 14.76 -3.29 -0.75
C PRO A 95 14.22 -3.98 -2.02
N ASP A 96 15.02 -4.06 -3.08
CA ASP A 96 14.63 -4.70 -4.36
C ASP A 96 14.14 -6.15 -4.16
N SER A 97 14.65 -6.83 -3.14
CA SER A 97 14.21 -8.17 -2.73
C SER A 97 12.72 -8.24 -2.43
N GLU A 98 12.12 -7.16 -1.94
CA GLU A 98 10.71 -7.07 -1.53
C GLU A 98 9.81 -6.41 -2.60
N ARG A 99 10.36 -5.87 -3.69
CA ARG A 99 9.56 -5.24 -4.79
C ARG A 99 9.10 -6.21 -5.88
N ALA A 100 9.56 -7.46 -5.83
CA ALA A 100 9.34 -8.51 -6.85
C ALA A 100 8.17 -9.44 -6.52
#